data_AF-A0A8T3BE10-F1
#
_entry.id   AF-A0A8T3BE10-F1
#
_cell.length_a   1.000
_cell.length_b   1.000
_cell.length_c   1.000
_cell.angle_alpha   90.00
_cell.angle_beta   90.00
_cell.angle_gamma   90.00
#
_symmetry.space_group_name_H-M   'P 1'
#
loop_
_entity.id
_entity.type
_entity.pdbx_description
1 polymer ?
#
loop_
_entity_poly.entity_id
_entity_poly.type
_entity_poly.pdbx_seq_one_letter_code
_entity_poly.pdbx_strand_id
1 'polypeptide(L)' 'METKILEAAVIAKLGINVYITKVGTEHSLRALKGEITDGWLGTVIRSSKKLSPYTETSFETA' A
#
# COMPACT_ATOMS: atom_id res chain seq x y z
N MET A 1 -1.79 -12.46 -14.55
CA MET A 1 -1.66 -11.89 -13.18
C MET A 1 -0.48 -10.94 -13.08
N GLU A 2 0.63 -11.25 -13.76
CA GLU A 2 1.84 -10.43 -13.85
C GLU A 2 1.59 -8.92 -14.03
N THR A 3 0.79 -8.50 -15.02
CA THR A 3 0.49 -7.08 -15.28
C THR A 3 -0.09 -6.37 -14.06
N LYS A 4 -1.06 -6.98 -13.37
CA LYS A 4 -1.70 -6.40 -12.16
C LYS A 4 -0.69 -6.18 -11.04
N ILE A 5 0.28 -7.09 -10.91
CA ILE A 5 1.34 -6.99 -9.90
C ILE A 5 2.31 -5.87 -10.28
N LEU A 6 2.70 -5.76 -11.55
CA LEU A 6 3.59 -4.71 -12.03
C LEU A 6 2.97 -3.31 -11.84
N GLU A 7 1.70 -3.13 -12.18
CA GLU A 7 0.97 -1.88 -11.96
C GLU A 7 0.87 -1.54 -10.47
N ALA A 8 0.49 -2.51 -9.64
CA ALA A 8 0.41 -2.33 -8.19
C ALA A 8 1.78 -2.01 -7.57
N ALA A 9 2.86 -2.60 -8.08
CA ALA A 9 4.22 -2.30 -7.63
C ALA A 9 4.65 -0.87 -7.98
N VAL A 10 4.24 -0.34 -9.15
CA VAL A 10 4.48 1.07 -9.51
C VAL A 10 3.73 2.01 -8.56
N ILE A 11 2.48 1.71 -8.23
CA ILE A 11 1.69 2.47 -7.24
C ILE A 11 2.35 2.39 -5.87
N ALA A 12 2.78 1.21 -5.45
CA ALA A 12 3.42 1.01 -4.15
C ALA A 12 4.70 1.83 -3.99
N LYS A 13 5.48 2.03 -5.06
CA LYS A 13 6.68 2.91 -5.02
C LYS A 13 6.37 4.35 -4.63
N LEU A 14 5.13 4.82 -4.81
CA LEU A 14 4.66 6.14 -4.39
C LEU A 14 4.27 6.23 -2.89
N GLY A 15 4.45 5.13 -2.14
CA GLY A 15 4.09 5.06 -0.72
C GLY A 15 2.66 4.62 -0.44
N ILE A 16 1.95 4.13 -1.45
CA ILE A 16 0.54 3.69 -1.34
C ILE A 16 0.51 2.17 -1.15
N ASN A 17 -0.16 1.68 -0.11
CA ASN A 17 -0.38 0.24 0.04
C ASN A 17 -1.47 -0.23 -0.93
N VAL A 18 -1.17 -1.25 -1.72
CA VAL A 18 -2.11 -1.84 -2.69
C VAL A 18 -2.57 -3.21 -2.21
N TYR A 19 -3.88 -3.41 -2.19
CA TYR A 19 -4.52 -4.62 -1.72
C TYR A 19 -5.21 -5.33 -2.88
N ILE A 20 -4.89 -6.60 -3.07
CA ILE A 20 -5.47 -7.46 -4.10
C ILE A 20 -6.19 -8.60 -3.38
N THR A 21 -7.47 -8.79 -3.66
CA THR A 21 -8.27 -9.91 -3.16
C THR A 21 -9.22 -10.45 -4.22
N LYS A 22 -9.82 -11.61 -3.94
CA LYS A 22 -10.82 -12.24 -4.81
C LYS A 22 -12.10 -11.41 -4.80
N VAL A 23 -12.54 -11.00 -5.99
CA VAL A 23 -13.80 -10.27 -6.20
C VAL A 23 -15.02 -11.11 -5.80
N GLY A 24 -16.08 -10.44 -5.37
CA GLY A 24 -17.37 -11.07 -5.07
C GLY A 24 -17.39 -11.82 -3.74
N THR A 25 -16.39 -11.63 -2.89
CA THR A 25 -16.34 -12.18 -1.53
C THR A 25 -16.81 -11.14 -0.53
N GLU A 26 -17.31 -11.57 0.63
CA GLU A 26 -17.62 -10.67 1.74
C GLU A 26 -16.39 -9.84 2.13
N HIS A 27 -15.21 -10.46 2.14
CA HIS A 27 -13.94 -9.79 2.40
C HIS A 27 -13.69 -8.64 1.41
N SER A 28 -13.91 -8.86 0.11
CA SER A 28 -13.74 -7.80 -0.90
C SER A 28 -14.74 -6.65 -0.74
N LEU A 29 -15.98 -6.93 -0.32
CA LEU A 29 -16.99 -5.89 -0.07
C LEU A 29 -16.63 -5.05 1.15
N ARG A 30 -16.14 -5.68 2.23
CA ARG A 30 -15.65 -4.99 3.43
C ARG A 30 -14.42 -4.13 3.11
N ALA A 31 -13.48 -4.67 2.34
CA ALA A 31 -12.30 -3.93 1.90
C ALA A 31 -12.66 -2.66 1.10
N LEU A 32 -13.68 -2.73 0.22
CA LEU A 32 -14.18 -1.57 -0.52
C LEU A 32 -14.85 -0.51 0.36
N LYS A 33 -15.29 -0.88 1.58
CA LYS A 33 -15.78 0.05 2.60
C LYS A 33 -14.66 0.63 3.48
N GLY A 34 -13.41 0.26 3.22
CA GLY A 34 -12.25 0.70 4.01
C GLY A 34 -11.93 -0.18 5.22
N GLU A 35 -12.62 -1.31 5.39
CA GLU A 35 -12.33 -2.26 6.46
C GLU A 35 -11.12 -3.14 6.09
N ILE A 36 -9.92 -2.65 6.39
CA ILE A 36 -8.65 -3.37 6.16
C ILE A 36 -8.17 -3.98 7.48
N THR A 37 -8.09 -5.31 7.53
CA THR A 37 -7.67 -6.07 8.72
C THR A 37 -6.23 -6.58 8.58
N ASP A 38 -5.53 -6.77 9.72
CA ASP A 38 -4.16 -7.33 9.73
C ASP A 38 -4.09 -8.75 9.13
N GLY A 39 -5.14 -9.55 9.27
CA GLY A 39 -5.29 -10.87 8.65
C GLY A 39 -5.79 -10.82 7.20
N TRP A 40 -5.18 -9.99 6.35
CA TRP A 40 -5.63 -9.78 4.96
C TRP A 40 -5.74 -11.09 4.16
N LEU A 41 -6.90 -11.32 3.53
CA LEU A 41 -7.13 -12.48 2.66
C LEU A 41 -6.84 -12.11 1.20
N GLY A 42 -5.58 -12.26 0.81
CA GLY A 42 -5.12 -12.00 -0.54
C GLY A 42 -3.66 -11.57 -0.58
N THR A 43 -3.33 -10.66 -1.49
CA THR A 43 -1.98 -10.11 -1.63
C THR A 43 -1.96 -8.65 -1.21
N VAL A 44 -0.96 -8.27 -0.41
CA VAL A 44 -0.65 -6.88 -0.08
C VAL A 44 0.68 -6.52 -0.72
N ILE A 45 0.68 -5.46 -1.53
CA ILE A 45 1.88 -4.92 -2.17
C ILE A 45 2.16 -3.57 -1.52
N ARG A 46 3.36 -3.42 -0.95
CA ARG A 46 3.80 -2.23 -0.21
C ARG A 46 5.25 -1.92 -0.54
N SER A 47 5.64 -0.65 -0.44
CA SER A 47 7.04 -0.27 -0.57
C SER A 47 7.82 -0.73 0.65
N SER A 48 9.01 -1.31 0.42
CA SER A 48 9.96 -1.61 1.50
C SER A 48 10.80 -0.40 1.90
N LYS A 49 10.67 0.76 1.23
CA LYS A 49 11.32 1.99 1.69
C LYS A 49 10.74 2.35 3.05
N LYS A 50 11.57 2.23 4.10
CA LYS A 50 11.30 2.90 5.37
C LYS A 50 11.15 4.39 5.07
N LEU A 51 10.04 5.00 5.51
CA LEU A 51 9.99 6.45 5.68
C LEU A 51 11.20 6.80 6.57
N SER A 52 12.19 7.48 6.00
CA SER A 52 13.35 7.95 6.77
C SER A 52 12.84 8.98 7.77
N PRO A 53 13.15 8.86 9.07
CA PRO A 53 12.74 9.85 10.06
C PRO A 53 13.45 11.22 9.92
N TYR A 54 14.39 11.39 8.99
CA TYR A 54 15.16 12.63 8.82
C TYR A 54 14.68 13.48 7.65
N THR A 55 13.49 14.04 7.76
CA THR A 55 13.08 15.24 7.02
C THR A 55 12.61 16.33 7.98
N GLU A 56 13.46 16.67 8.95
CA GLU A 56 13.46 18.02 9.51
C GLU A 56 14.61 18.75 8.82
N THR A 57 14.28 19.53 7.79
CA THR A 57 15.19 20.52 7.23
C THR A 57 15.37 21.60 8.29
N SER A 58 16.42 21.46 9.11
CA SER A 58 16.93 22.57 9.91
C SER A 58 17.38 23.66 8.94
N PHE A 59 16.55 24.70 8.78
CA PHE A 59 16.99 25.96 8.21
C PHE A 59 17.92 26.62 9.23
N GLU A 60 19.22 26.39 9.09
CA GLU A 60 20.22 27.22 9.75
C GLU A 60 20.22 28.58 9.03
N THR A 61 19.70 29.60 9.72
CA THR A 61 19.71 30.99 9.25
C THR A 61 21.13 31.53 9.44
N ALA A 62 21.67 32.10 8.37
CA ALA A 62 22.97 32.77 8.30
C ALA A 62 23.08 33.98 9.23
#